data_AF-A0A060C333-F1
#
_entry.id   AF-A0A060C333-F1
#
_cell.length_a   1.000
_cell.length_b   1.000
_cell.length_c   1.000
_cell.angle_alpha   90.00
_cell.angle_beta   90.00
_cell.angle_gamma   90.00
#
_symmetry.space_group_name_H-M   'P 1'
#
loop_
_entity.id
_entity.type
_entity.pdbx_description
1 polymer ?
#
loop_
_entity_poly.entity_id
_entity_poly.type
_entity_poly.pdbx_seq_one_letter_code
_entity_poly.pdbx_strand_id
1 'polypeptide(L)'
;TTFSADQVDVNFADPRMLLRVLEALLFYVERGARFIRLDAIGFLWKEIGTPCIHLPQTHAAIQLMRAVLDEISPGVQLITETNVPHADNISYFGDGTNEAQLVYNFALPPLVFHTIRTGDASALASWARALALPSDRVTFSTSSPPT
;
A
#
# COMPACT_ATOMS: atom_id res chain seq x y z
N THR A 1 17.35 1.27 -11.94
CA THR A 1 16.83 1.70 -10.64
C THR A 1 15.56 2.46 -10.90
N THR A 2 14.48 2.14 -10.19
CA THR A 2 13.18 2.82 -10.36
C THR A 2 13.24 4.27 -9.85
N PHE A 3 14.08 4.53 -8.85
CA PHE A 3 14.24 5.83 -8.20
C PHE A 3 15.65 6.40 -8.40
N SER A 4 16.37 6.76 -7.32
CA SER A 4 17.73 7.29 -7.44
C SER A 4 18.73 6.21 -7.89
N ALA A 5 19.90 6.63 -8.36
CA ALA A 5 20.98 5.71 -8.75
C ALA A 5 21.46 4.85 -7.56
N ASP A 6 21.31 5.36 -6.33
CA ASP A 6 21.71 4.68 -5.10
C ASP A 6 20.65 3.68 -4.58
N GLN A 7 19.45 3.68 -5.18
CA GLN A 7 18.35 2.79 -4.81
C GLN A 7 18.19 1.67 -5.83
N VAL A 8 18.81 0.53 -5.53
CA VAL A 8 18.73 -0.67 -6.37
C VAL A 8 17.43 -1.42 -6.12
N ASP A 9 16.67 -1.70 -7.19
CA ASP A 9 15.46 -2.51 -7.11
C ASP A 9 15.80 -3.94 -6.68
N VAL A 10 15.08 -4.46 -5.69
CA VAL A 10 15.23 -5.85 -5.25
C VAL A 10 14.48 -6.79 -6.18
N ASN A 11 15.08 -7.96 -6.46
CA ASN A 11 14.49 -8.94 -7.37
C ASN A 11 13.54 -9.89 -6.63
N PHE A 12 12.24 -9.58 -6.60
CA PHE A 12 11.22 -10.43 -5.99
C PHE A 12 10.91 -11.72 -6.76
N ALA A 13 11.41 -11.88 -8.00
CA ALA A 13 11.32 -13.14 -8.72
C ALA A 13 12.25 -14.22 -8.14
N ASP A 14 13.26 -13.84 -7.35
CA ASP A 14 14.06 -14.77 -6.57
C ASP A 14 13.35 -15.06 -5.24
N PRO A 15 12.89 -16.30 -4.99
CA PRO A 15 12.21 -16.66 -3.74
C PRO A 15 13.04 -16.38 -2.49
N ARG A 16 14.38 -16.38 -2.61
CA ARG A 16 15.27 -16.06 -1.50
C ARG A 16 15.11 -14.61 -1.08
N MET A 17 14.91 -13.69 -2.02
CA MET A 17 14.67 -12.28 -1.71
C MET A 17 13.36 -12.09 -0.96
N LEU A 18 12.29 -12.78 -1.40
CA LEU A 18 11.00 -12.76 -0.71
C LEU A 18 11.13 -13.22 0.74
N LEU A 19 11.88 -14.30 1.00
CA LEU A 19 12.17 -14.76 2.36
C LEU A 19 12.97 -13.73 3.17
N ARG A 20 13.97 -13.06 2.58
CA ARG A 20 14.72 -12.00 3.26
C ARG A 20 13.84 -10.81 3.65
N VAL A 21 12.88 -10.45 2.81
CA VAL A 21 11.93 -9.38 3.12
C VAL A 21 10.99 -9.81 4.24
N LEU A 22 10.48 -11.04 4.22
CA LEU A 22 9.68 -11.57 5.33
C LEU A 22 10.46 -11.61 6.65
N GLU A 23 11.72 -12.05 6.63
CA GLU A 23 12.61 -12.01 7.81
C GLU A 23 12.73 -10.57 8.35
N ALA A 24 12.92 -9.58 7.48
CA ALA A 24 13.01 -8.19 7.87
C ALA A 24 11.69 -7.65 8.47
N LEU A 25 10.55 -8.01 7.88
CA LEU A 25 9.23 -7.65 8.42
C LEU A 25 9.05 -8.22 9.83
N LEU A 26 9.29 -9.51 10.01
CA LEU A 26 9.14 -10.18 11.29
C LEU A 26 10.09 -9.62 12.36
N PHE A 27 11.33 -9.28 11.98
CA PHE A 27 12.28 -8.62 12.88
C PHE A 27 11.75 -7.28 13.44
N TYR A 28 11.04 -6.49 12.64
CA TYR A 28 10.41 -5.25 13.12
C TYR A 28 9.15 -5.51 13.95
N VAL A 29 8.38 -6.54 13.59
CA VAL A 29 7.22 -6.98 14.40
C VAL A 29 7.66 -7.43 15.79
N GLU A 30 8.73 -8.22 15.89
CA GLU A 30 9.33 -8.63 17.18
C GLU A 30 9.77 -7.43 18.03
N ARG A 31 10.14 -6.32 17.39
CA ARG A 31 10.48 -5.05 18.04
C ARG A 31 9.27 -4.20 18.43
N GLY A 32 8.06 -4.69 18.17
CA GLY A 32 6.81 -4.05 18.56
C GLY A 32 6.16 -3.20 17.47
N ALA A 33 6.64 -3.23 16.23
CA ALA A 33 5.99 -2.53 15.13
C ALA A 33 4.52 -2.98 15.01
N ARG A 34 3.59 -2.01 14.93
CA ARG A 34 2.15 -2.25 14.74
C ARG A 34 1.68 -1.89 13.34
N PHE A 35 2.40 -0.99 12.67
CA PHE A 35 2.11 -0.57 11.31
C PHE A 35 3.36 -0.72 10.47
N ILE A 36 3.21 -1.32 9.30
CA ILE A 36 4.30 -1.46 8.33
C ILE A 36 3.85 -0.82 7.03
N ARG A 37 4.52 0.26 6.64
CA ARG A 37 4.30 0.92 5.36
C ARG A 37 5.13 0.24 4.27
N LEU A 38 4.45 -0.30 3.27
CA LEU A 38 5.05 -0.88 2.07
C LEU A 38 5.31 0.24 1.06
N ASP A 39 6.53 0.78 1.11
CA ASP A 39 7.01 1.84 0.23
C ASP A 39 7.15 1.33 -1.21
N ALA A 40 6.73 2.16 -2.18
CA ALA A 40 6.89 1.89 -3.61
C ALA A 40 6.38 0.51 -4.06
N ILE A 41 5.41 -0.06 -3.33
CA ILE A 41 5.00 -1.45 -3.49
C ILE A 41 4.46 -1.75 -4.90
N GLY A 42 3.93 -0.74 -5.60
CA GLY A 42 3.48 -0.88 -6.98
C GLY A 42 4.54 -1.38 -7.95
N PHE A 43 5.82 -1.13 -7.67
CA PHE A 43 6.95 -1.45 -8.55
C PHE A 43 7.67 -2.76 -8.21
N LEU A 44 7.11 -3.56 -7.29
CA LEU A 44 7.74 -4.75 -6.72
C LEU A 44 8.19 -5.77 -7.77
N TRP A 45 7.34 -6.00 -8.78
CA TRP A 45 7.58 -7.01 -9.81
C TRP A 45 7.92 -6.37 -11.15
N LYS A 46 8.86 -6.97 -11.86
CA LYS A 46 9.32 -6.50 -13.18
C LYS A 46 9.10 -7.62 -14.21
N GLU A 47 8.45 -7.28 -15.32
CA GLU A 47 8.20 -8.21 -16.42
C GLU A 47 8.38 -7.49 -17.76
N ILE A 48 9.22 -8.04 -18.64
CA ILE A 48 9.55 -7.45 -19.94
C ILE A 48 8.27 -7.34 -20.78
N GLY A 49 8.06 -6.17 -21.39
CA GLY A 49 6.87 -5.92 -22.22
C GLY A 49 5.65 -5.43 -21.43
N THR A 50 5.77 -5.26 -20.11
CA THR A 50 4.73 -4.68 -19.25
C THR A 50 5.17 -3.31 -18.70
N PRO A 51 4.23 -2.50 -18.19
CA PRO A 51 4.57 -1.27 -17.46
C PRO A 51 5.35 -1.49 -16.14
N CYS A 52 5.50 -2.73 -15.68
CA CYS A 52 6.18 -3.07 -14.42
C CYS A 52 5.62 -2.34 -13.18
N ILE A 53 4.31 -2.08 -13.19
CA ILE A 53 3.56 -1.47 -12.09
C ILE A 53 2.22 -2.21 -11.92
N HIS A 54 1.76 -2.39 -10.68
CA HIS A 54 0.48 -3.06 -10.34
C HIS A 54 0.33 -4.49 -10.90
N LEU A 55 1.43 -5.19 -11.13
CA LEU A 55 1.38 -6.53 -11.69
C LEU A 55 0.73 -7.53 -10.71
N PRO A 56 0.04 -8.57 -11.18
CA PRO A 56 -0.59 -9.57 -10.32
C PRO A 56 0.37 -10.22 -9.30
N GLN A 57 1.63 -10.37 -9.67
CA GLN A 57 2.68 -10.91 -8.80
C GLN A 57 2.99 -9.98 -7.62
N THR A 58 2.85 -8.66 -7.80
CA THR A 58 2.93 -7.68 -6.70
C THR A 58 1.81 -7.93 -5.68
N HIS A 59 0.57 -8.10 -6.15
CA HIS A 59 -0.57 -8.41 -5.29
C HIS A 59 -0.37 -9.74 -4.56
N ALA A 60 0.05 -10.79 -5.26
CA ALA A 60 0.33 -12.09 -4.65
C ALA A 60 1.40 -12.01 -3.55
N ALA A 61 2.45 -11.20 -3.73
CA ALA A 61 3.46 -10.99 -2.71
C ALA A 61 2.88 -10.30 -1.46
N ILE A 62 2.01 -9.29 -1.64
CA ILE A 62 1.33 -8.61 -0.52
C ILE A 62 0.41 -9.58 0.21
N GLN A 63 -0.35 -10.42 -0.52
CA GLN A 63 -1.21 -11.44 0.08
C GLN A 63 -0.41 -12.43 0.93
N LEU A 64 0.77 -12.84 0.46
CA LEU A 64 1.65 -13.70 1.24
C LEU A 64 2.15 -12.99 2.51
N MET A 65 2.64 -11.75 2.38
CA MET A 65 3.09 -10.95 3.53
C MET A 65 1.96 -10.78 4.55
N ARG A 66 0.75 -10.51 4.07
CA ARG A 66 -0.46 -10.38 4.89
C ARG A 66 -0.79 -11.69 5.62
N ALA A 67 -0.81 -12.82 4.92
CA ALA A 67 -1.13 -14.12 5.51
C ALA A 67 -0.12 -14.52 6.60
N VAL A 68 1.17 -14.29 6.37
CA VAL A 68 2.22 -14.57 7.36
C VAL A 68 2.06 -13.70 8.61
N LEU A 69 1.76 -12.41 8.43
CA LEU A 69 1.56 -11.48 9.55
C LEU A 69 0.28 -11.76 10.33
N ASP A 70 -0.81 -12.14 9.65
CA ASP A 70 -2.07 -12.49 10.31
C ASP A 70 -1.91 -13.72 11.23
N GLU A 71 -1.08 -14.69 10.83
CA GLU A 71 -0.79 -15.88 11.64
C GLU A 71 0.12 -15.57 12.84
N ILE A 72 1.20 -14.80 12.62
CA ILE A 72 2.24 -14.58 13.64
C ILE A 72 1.88 -13.44 14.59
N SER A 73 1.27 -12.37 14.08
CA SER A 73 0.96 -11.17 14.84
C SER A 73 -0.23 -10.42 14.23
N PRO A 74 -1.48 -10.89 14.45
CA PRO A 74 -2.69 -10.36 13.83
C PRO A 74 -3.01 -8.88 14.14
N GLY A 75 -2.32 -8.30 15.13
CA GLY A 75 -2.42 -6.88 15.45
C GLY A 75 -1.58 -5.96 14.55
N VAL A 76 -0.76 -6.52 13.64
CA VAL A 76 0.08 -5.75 12.72
C VAL A 76 -0.70 -5.42 11.45
N GLN A 77 -0.69 -4.16 11.05
CA GLN A 77 -1.37 -3.69 9.85
C GLN A 77 -0.38 -3.25 8.77
N LEU A 78 -0.64 -3.71 7.54
CA LEU A 78 0.07 -3.27 6.35
C LEU A 78 -0.58 -2.02 5.78
N ILE A 79 0.26 -1.06 5.39
CA ILE A 79 -0.15 0.18 4.71
C ILE A 79 0.52 0.20 3.34
N THR A 80 -0.24 0.13 2.25
CA THR A 80 0.35 0.32 0.92
C THR A 80 0.46 1.80 0.60
N GLU A 81 1.58 2.17 0.00
CA GLU A 81 1.78 3.50 -0.53
C GLU A 81 1.96 3.44 -2.04
N THR A 82 0.93 3.88 -2.76
CA THR A 82 0.96 4.04 -4.21
C THR A 82 0.34 5.39 -4.61
N ASN A 83 1.15 6.26 -5.20
CA ASN A 83 0.70 7.55 -5.70
C ASN A 83 0.17 7.40 -7.14
N VAL A 84 -1.00 6.78 -7.27
CA VAL A 84 -1.62 6.39 -8.56
C VAL A 84 -3.11 6.77 -8.58
N PRO A 85 -3.80 6.70 -9.73
CA PRO A 85 -5.24 6.94 -9.79
C PRO A 85 -6.01 6.14 -8.74
N HIS A 86 -7.11 6.71 -8.25
CA HIS A 86 -7.84 6.14 -7.10
C HIS A 86 -8.25 4.67 -7.30
N ALA A 87 -8.68 4.30 -8.51
CA ALA A 87 -9.06 2.92 -8.85
C ALA A 87 -7.90 1.93 -8.71
N ASP A 88 -6.69 2.33 -9.11
CA ASP A 88 -5.49 1.48 -9.00
C ASP A 88 -5.04 1.40 -7.53
N ASN A 89 -5.20 2.49 -6.78
CA ASN A 89 -4.83 2.54 -5.37
C ASN A 89 -5.71 1.62 -4.51
N ILE A 90 -7.03 1.61 -4.72
CA ILE A 90 -7.95 0.74 -3.96
C ILE A 90 -7.79 -0.74 -4.29
N SER A 91 -7.16 -1.09 -5.42
CA SER A 91 -6.92 -2.49 -5.78
C SER A 91 -6.04 -3.22 -4.74
N TYR A 92 -5.23 -2.47 -3.98
CA TYR A 92 -4.37 -2.98 -2.91
C TYR A 92 -5.08 -3.38 -1.63
N PHE A 93 -6.40 -3.17 -1.55
CA PHE A 93 -7.22 -3.84 -0.55
C PHE A 93 -7.50 -5.31 -0.92
N GLY A 94 -7.20 -5.72 -2.15
CA GLY A 94 -7.53 -7.06 -2.65
C GLY A 94 -9.04 -7.32 -2.63
N ASP A 95 -9.45 -8.41 -1.99
CA ASP A 95 -10.87 -8.70 -1.74
C ASP A 95 -11.45 -7.99 -0.49
N GLY A 96 -10.65 -7.11 0.13
CA GLY A 96 -10.97 -6.45 1.38
C GLY A 96 -10.56 -7.24 2.62
N THR A 97 -9.95 -8.42 2.48
CA THR A 97 -9.52 -9.24 3.62
C THR A 97 -8.11 -9.82 3.46
N ASN A 98 -7.60 -9.92 2.24
CA ASN A 98 -6.40 -10.68 1.92
C ASN A 98 -5.13 -9.86 1.59
N GLU A 99 -5.23 -8.54 1.38
CA GLU A 99 -4.08 -7.67 1.12
C GLU A 99 -3.87 -6.64 2.24
N ALA A 100 -3.54 -5.38 1.92
CA ALA A 100 -3.26 -4.37 2.92
C ALA A 100 -4.54 -3.94 3.63
N GLN A 101 -4.46 -3.77 4.95
CA GLN A 101 -5.56 -3.24 5.74
C GLN A 101 -5.73 -1.73 5.52
N LEU A 102 -4.63 -1.03 5.23
CA LEU A 102 -4.65 0.40 4.95
C LEU A 102 -4.06 0.72 3.59
N VAL A 103 -4.66 1.68 2.92
CA VAL A 103 -4.16 2.26 1.67
C VAL A 103 -4.01 3.77 1.86
N TYR A 104 -2.88 4.35 1.45
CA TYR A 104 -2.66 5.78 1.61
C TYR A 104 -3.57 6.61 0.70
N ASN A 105 -4.22 7.64 1.25
CA ASN A 105 -5.15 8.48 0.51
C ASN A 105 -4.48 9.74 -0.05
N PHE A 106 -3.90 9.60 -1.24
CA PHE A 106 -3.25 10.72 -1.94
C PHE A 106 -4.21 11.78 -2.48
N ALA A 107 -5.50 11.44 -2.65
CA ALA A 107 -6.48 12.38 -3.18
C ALA A 107 -6.95 13.40 -2.14
N LEU A 108 -6.99 13.03 -0.86
CA LEU A 108 -7.53 13.90 0.19
C LEU A 108 -6.72 15.21 0.38
N PRO A 109 -5.38 15.20 0.58
CA PRO A 109 -4.63 16.44 0.79
C PRO A 109 -4.81 17.51 -0.30
N PRO A 110 -4.67 17.20 -1.62
CA PRO A 110 -4.86 18.21 -2.67
C PRO A 110 -6.31 18.68 -2.78
N LEU A 111 -7.30 17.81 -2.51
CA LEU A 111 -8.72 18.23 -2.50
C LEU A 111 -9.02 19.18 -1.34
N VAL A 112 -8.50 18.91 -0.14
CA VAL A 112 -8.62 19.80 1.02
C VAL A 112 -7.97 21.16 0.71
N PHE A 113 -6.76 21.15 0.17
CA PHE A 113 -6.07 22.38 -0.22
C PHE A 113 -6.86 23.16 -1.29
N HIS A 114 -7.39 22.47 -2.30
CA HIS A 114 -8.23 23.09 -3.32
C HIS A 114 -9.45 23.78 -2.71
N THR A 115 -10.17 23.10 -1.82
CA THR A 115 -11.36 23.64 -1.14
C THR A 115 -11.03 24.87 -0.30
N ILE A 116 -9.93 24.85 0.46
CA ILE A 116 -9.50 26.02 1.24
C ILE A 116 -9.17 27.19 0.32
N ARG A 117 -8.47 26.92 -0.79
CA ARG A 117 -8.02 27.96 -1.74
C ARG A 117 -9.17 28.57 -2.54
N THR A 118 -10.18 27.79 -2.92
CA THR A 118 -11.30 28.26 -3.76
C THR A 118 -12.51 28.69 -2.95
N GLY A 119 -12.62 28.26 -1.69
CA GLY A 119 -13.86 28.37 -0.91
C GLY A 119 -14.97 27.43 -1.40
N ASP A 120 -14.66 26.47 -2.29
CA ASP A 120 -15.62 25.54 -2.88
C ASP A 120 -15.31 24.09 -2.48
N ALA A 121 -16.24 23.47 -1.77
CA ALA A 121 -16.15 22.08 -1.31
C ALA A 121 -16.74 21.06 -2.30
N SER A 122 -17.25 21.48 -3.45
CA SER A 122 -17.99 20.61 -4.38
C SER A 122 -17.15 19.42 -4.87
N ALA A 123 -15.89 19.65 -5.21
CA ALA A 123 -14.96 18.60 -5.66
C ALA A 123 -14.66 17.59 -4.53
N LEU A 124 -14.32 18.08 -3.34
CA LEU A 124 -14.07 17.24 -2.16
C LEU A 124 -15.31 16.42 -1.78
N ALA A 125 -16.49 17.05 -1.77
CA ALA A 125 -17.74 16.39 -1.42
C ALA A 125 -18.15 15.33 -2.46
N SER A 126 -17.94 15.60 -3.75
CA SER A 126 -18.19 14.64 -4.83
C SER A 126 -17.30 13.41 -4.69
N TRP A 127 -15.99 13.63 -4.51
CA TRP A 127 -15.03 12.55 -4.29
C TRP A 127 -15.34 11.75 -3.02
N ALA A 128 -15.63 12.42 -1.89
CA ALA A 128 -15.94 11.74 -0.63
C ALA A 128 -17.19 10.85 -0.72
N ARG A 129 -18.21 11.27 -1.48
CA ARG A 129 -19.42 10.46 -1.74
C ARG A 129 -19.15 9.25 -2.63
N ALA A 130 -18.12 9.29 -3.46
CA ALA A 130 -17.76 8.19 -4.35
C ALA A 130 -16.86 7.14 -3.68
N LEU A 131 -16.35 7.40 -2.46
CA LEU A 131 -15.52 6.45 -1.74
C LEU A 131 -16.34 5.23 -1.32
N ALA A 132 -15.86 4.06 -1.71
CA ALA A 132 -16.37 2.78 -1.28
C ALA A 132 -15.20 1.92 -0.79
N LEU A 133 -15.41 1.22 0.32
CA LEU A 133 -14.48 0.23 0.83
C LEU A 133 -14.99 -1.17 0.47
N PRO A 134 -14.11 -2.11 0.10
CA PRO A 134 -14.52 -3.47 -0.23
C PRO A 134 -14.99 -4.28 1.00
N SER A 135 -14.57 -3.88 2.21
CA SER A 135 -15.00 -4.51 3.47
C SER A 135 -14.95 -3.52 4.64
N ASP A 136 -15.44 -3.95 5.82
CA ASP A 136 -15.34 -3.25 7.09
C ASP A 136 -13.97 -3.43 7.80
N ARG A 137 -13.07 -4.22 7.21
CA ARG A 137 -11.74 -4.54 7.76
C ARG A 137 -10.61 -3.69 7.19
N VAL A 138 -10.92 -2.86 6.21
CA VAL A 138 -9.95 -2.01 5.52
C VAL A 138 -10.32 -0.55 5.64
N THR A 139 -9.34 0.35 5.55
CA THR A 139 -9.61 1.78 5.58
C THR A 139 -8.52 2.60 4.88
N PHE A 140 -8.82 3.86 4.62
CA PHE A 140 -7.86 4.81 4.07
C PHE A 140 -6.98 5.40 5.17
N SER A 141 -5.67 5.45 4.95
CA SER A 141 -4.76 6.21 5.83
C SER A 141 -4.57 7.64 5.30
N THR A 142 -4.68 8.62 6.18
CA THR A 142 -4.51 10.05 5.86
C THR A 142 -3.20 10.65 6.41
N SER A 143 -2.44 9.87 7.19
CA SER A 143 -1.14 10.25 7.74
C SER A 143 -0.22 9.04 7.85
N SER A 144 1.10 9.25 7.99
CA SER A 144 1.99 8.18 8.44
C SER A 144 1.52 7.72 9.83
N PRO A 145 1.53 6.40 10.11
CA PRO A 145 1.02 5.87 11.37
C PRO A 145 1.69 6.58 12.56
N PRO A 146 0.93 6.93 13.61
CA PRO A 146 1.51 7.54 14.80
C PRO A 146 2.58 6.59 15.36
N THR A 147 3.77 7.17 15.62
CA THR A 147 4.94 6.50 16.22
C THR A 147 4.64 5.93 17.60
#